data_AF-A0A5C7HRI1-F1
#
_entry.id   AF-A0A5C7HRI1-F1
#
_cell.length_a   1.000
_cell.length_b   1.000
_cell.length_c   1.000
_cell.angle_alpha   90.00
_cell.angle_beta   90.00
_cell.angle_gamma   90.00
#
_symmetry.space_group_name_H-M   'P 1'
#
loop_
_entity.id
_entity.type
_entity.pdbx_description
1 polymer ?
#
loop_
_entity_poly.entity_id
_entity_poly.type
_entity_poly.pdbx_seq_one_letter_code
_entity_poly.pdbx_strand_id
1 'polypeptide(L)' 'MASDSLTTQRSSSIAASWTAKQNKQFERALAVYDKDTPDRWHNIAKAVGGKSVEEVKRHYEILLKDVNDIESGRFFNKY' A
#
# COMPACT_ATOMS: atom_id res chain seq x y z
N MET A 1 -20.18 38.90 -9.81
CA MET A 1 -20.13 37.88 -10.89
C MET A 1 -18.69 37.84 -11.41
N ALA A 2 -18.19 36.63 -11.71
CA ALA A 2 -16.81 36.21 -12.08
C ALA A 2 -15.81 36.26 -10.90
N SER A 3 -15.35 35.16 -10.27
CA SER A 3 -14.75 33.87 -10.69
C SER A 3 -13.25 33.93 -11.01
N ASP A 4 -12.58 32.82 -10.71
CA ASP A 4 -11.18 32.40 -11.01
C ASP A 4 -10.13 32.85 -9.97
N SER A 5 -9.24 32.02 -9.40
CA SER A 5 -8.85 30.61 -9.60
C SER A 5 -7.96 30.20 -8.41
N LEU A 6 -8.27 29.09 -7.72
CA LEU A 6 -7.53 27.81 -7.76
C LEU A 6 -6.09 27.81 -7.19
N THR A 7 -5.93 26.95 -6.18
CA THR A 7 -4.72 26.22 -5.75
C THR A 7 -3.62 27.03 -5.07
N THR A 8 -3.54 26.90 -3.76
CA THR A 8 -2.24 26.83 -3.07
C THR A 8 -2.41 25.87 -1.90
N GLN A 9 -1.66 24.77 -1.95
CA GLN A 9 -1.33 23.89 -0.83
C GLN A 9 -2.40 22.88 -0.36
N ARG A 10 -2.67 21.88 -1.20
CA ARG A 10 -2.83 20.48 -0.73
C ARG A 10 -1.76 19.56 -1.32
N SER A 11 -0.58 20.13 -1.59
CA SER A 11 0.55 19.44 -2.21
C SER A 11 1.36 18.69 -1.15
N SER A 12 0.76 17.72 -0.45
CA SER A 12 1.45 16.74 0.39
C SER A 12 0.56 15.67 1.06
N SER A 13 -0.74 15.59 0.75
CA SER A 13 -1.65 14.65 1.44
C SER A 13 -2.52 13.77 0.52
N ILE A 14 -2.10 13.59 -0.72
CA ILE A 14 -2.42 12.39 -1.49
C ILE A 14 -1.15 11.54 -1.53
N ALA A 15 -0.68 11.10 -0.36
CA ALA A 15 0.05 9.84 -0.31
C ALA A 15 -0.98 8.82 -0.82
N ALA A 16 -0.90 8.46 -2.11
CA ALA A 16 -1.99 7.83 -2.84
C ALA A 16 -2.54 6.65 -2.03
N SER A 17 -3.68 6.83 -1.39
CA SER A 17 -4.28 5.78 -0.56
C SER A 17 -4.47 4.55 -1.44
N TRP A 18 -4.01 3.40 -0.98
CA TRP A 18 -4.10 2.16 -1.73
C TRP A 18 -5.55 1.88 -2.10
N THR A 19 -5.85 1.84 -3.40
CA THR A 19 -7.19 1.48 -3.84
C THR A 19 -7.41 -0.03 -3.64
N ALA A 20 -8.67 -0.46 -3.48
CA ALA A 20 -8.98 -1.89 -3.36
C ALA A 20 -8.44 -2.72 -4.55
N LYS A 21 -8.44 -2.14 -5.76
CA LYS A 21 -7.87 -2.77 -6.96
C LYS A 21 -6.35 -2.95 -6.84
N GLN A 22 -5.63 -1.92 -6.39
CA GLN A 22 -4.18 -2.00 -6.17
C GLN A 22 -3.82 -2.97 -5.06
N ASN A 23 -4.57 -2.98 -3.95
CA ASN A 23 -4.35 -3.91 -2.86
C ASN A 23 -4.54 -5.37 -3.32
N LYS A 24 -5.59 -5.65 -4.11
CA LYS A 24 -5.81 -6.97 -4.69
C LYS A 24 -4.69 -7.40 -5.65
N GLN A 25 -4.14 -6.46 -6.42
CA GLN A 25 -2.98 -6.74 -7.28
C GLN A 25 -1.72 -6.98 -6.47
N PHE A 26 -1.52 -6.25 -5.38
CA PHE A 26 -0.41 -6.42 -4.46
C PHE A 26 -0.43 -7.79 -3.77
N GLU A 27 -1.58 -8.22 -3.24
CA GLU A 27 -1.73 -9.56 -2.65
C GLU A 27 -1.44 -10.67 -3.66
N ARG A 28 -1.95 -10.54 -4.89
CA ARG A 28 -1.64 -11.47 -5.98
C ARG A 28 -0.15 -11.48 -6.32
N ALA A 29 0.47 -10.32 -6.40
CA ALA A 29 1.89 -10.18 -6.67
C ALA A 29 2.74 -10.78 -5.54
N LEU A 30 2.34 -10.64 -4.28
CA LEU A 30 3.00 -11.30 -3.14
C LEU A 30 2.91 -12.82 -3.20
N ALA A 31 1.82 -13.37 -3.75
CA ALA A 31 1.66 -14.80 -3.94
C ALA A 31 2.49 -15.36 -5.11
N VAL A 32 2.76 -14.53 -6.13
CA VAL A 32 3.59 -14.90 -7.29
C VAL A 32 5.08 -14.71 -7.00
N TYR A 33 5.43 -13.61 -6.36
CA TYR A 33 6.81 -13.25 -6.00
C TYR A 33 7.03 -13.56 -4.53
N ASP A 34 7.59 -14.74 -4.27
CA ASP A 34 7.96 -15.19 -2.93
C ASP A 34 9.18 -14.42 -2.38
N LYS A 35 9.63 -14.83 -1.19
CA LYS A 35 10.78 -14.23 -0.51
C LYS A 35 12.12 -14.50 -1.18
N ASP A 36 12.20 -15.53 -2.01
CA ASP A 36 13.43 -15.97 -2.68
C ASP A 36 13.56 -15.36 -4.08
N THR A 37 12.50 -14.70 -4.56
CA THR A 37 12.48 -13.98 -5.83
C THR A 37 13.45 -12.79 -5.80
N PRO A 38 14.46 -12.74 -6.69
CA PRO A 38 15.31 -11.56 -6.85
C PRO A 38 14.46 -10.37 -7.31
N ASP A 39 14.77 -9.17 -6.81
CA ASP A 39 14.04 -7.95 -7.15
C ASP A 39 12.52 -8.03 -6.89
N ARG A 40 12.11 -8.86 -5.93
CA ARG A 40 10.70 -9.06 -5.51
C ARG A 40 9.90 -7.75 -5.49
N TRP A 41 10.41 -6.73 -4.82
CA TRP A 41 9.70 -5.46 -4.65
C TRP A 41 9.56 -4.66 -5.95
N HIS A 42 10.56 -4.71 -6.83
CA HIS A 42 10.47 -4.10 -8.16
C HIS A 42 9.41 -4.79 -9.00
N ASN A 43 9.35 -6.12 -8.95
CA ASN A 43 8.35 -6.91 -9.65
C ASN A 43 6.93 -6.65 -9.13
N ILE A 44 6.75 -6.56 -7.81
CA ILE A 44 5.46 -6.20 -7.20
C ILE A 44 5.03 -4.78 -7.57
N ALA A 45 5.93 -3.80 -7.50
CA ALA A 45 5.63 -2.43 -7.90
C ALA A 45 5.17 -2.33 -9.36
N LYS A 46 5.85 -3.07 -10.25
CA LYS A 46 5.47 -3.19 -11.66
C LYS A 46 4.11 -3.86 -11.84
N ALA A 47 3.81 -4.91 -11.07
CA ALA A 47 2.54 -5.64 -11.14
C ALA A 47 1.34 -4.82 -10.63
N VAL A 48 1.54 -4.01 -9.58
CA VAL A 48 0.51 -3.14 -9.00
C VAL A 48 0.23 -1.92 -9.88
N GLY A 49 1.28 -1.35 -10.48
CA GLY A 49 1.20 -0.17 -11.33
C GLY A 49 0.90 1.12 -10.57
N GLY A 50 1.64 2.18 -10.88
CA GLY A 50 1.45 3.50 -10.25
C GLY A 50 1.84 3.55 -8.77
N LYS A 51 2.68 2.62 -8.32
CA LYS A 51 3.27 2.58 -6.97
C LYS A 51 4.78 2.41 -7.06
N SER A 52 5.50 3.14 -6.22
CA SER A 52 6.96 2.98 -6.10
C SER A 52 7.31 1.77 -5.24
N VAL A 53 8.56 1.31 -5.36
CA VAL A 53 9.10 0.20 -4.57
C VAL A 53 9.01 0.49 -3.07
N GLU A 54 9.27 1.74 -2.69
CA GLU A 54 9.21 2.23 -1.31
C GLU A 54 7.77 2.22 -0.77
N GLU A 55 6.78 2.62 -1.59
CA GLU A 55 5.37 2.54 -1.20
C GLU A 55 4.91 1.10 -1.01
N VAL A 56 5.36 0.19 -1.87
CA VAL A 56 5.07 -1.25 -1.77
C VAL A 56 5.67 -1.85 -0.51
N LYS A 57 6.94 -1.54 -0.20
CA LYS A 57 7.61 -2.00 1.03
C LYS A 57 6.89 -1.50 2.29
N ARG A 58 6.56 -0.21 2.34
CA ARG A 58 5.81 0.37 3.47
C ARG A 58 4.46 -0.30 3.65
N HIS A 59 3.74 -0.56 2.55
CA HIS A 59 2.44 -1.24 2.61
C HIS A 59 2.56 -2.67 3.13
N TYR A 60 3.63 -3.37 2.73
CA TYR A 60 3.94 -4.70 3.26
C TYR A 60 4.25 -4.69 4.77
N GLU A 61 5.01 -3.70 5.25
CA GLU A 61 5.30 -3.56 6.69
C GLU A 61 4.03 -3.31 7.51
N ILE A 62 3.09 -2.50 6.99
CA ILE A 62 1.79 -2.28 7.62
C ILE A 62 0.99 -3.58 7.65
N LEU A 63 0.95 -4.32 6.55
CA LEU A 63 0.26 -5.63 6.48
C LEU A 63 0.85 -6.62 7.49
N LEU A 64 2.18 -6.69 7.61
CA LEU A 64 2.84 -7.53 8.62
C LEU A 64 2.50 -7.11 10.04
N LYS A 65 2.46 -5.80 10.30
CA LYS A 65 2.08 -5.28 11.62
C LYS A 65 0.63 -5.63 11.95
N ASP A 66 -0.29 -5.48 11.01
CA ASP A 66 -1.70 -5.83 11.18
C ASP A 66 -1.86 -7.34 11.44
N VAL A 67 -1.18 -8.20 10.68
CA VAL A 67 -1.16 -9.65 10.90
C VAL A 67 -0.59 -9.99 12.28
N ASN A 68 0.54 -9.40 12.65
CA ASN A 68 1.15 -9.62 13.95
C ASN A 68 0.25 -9.13 15.10
N ASP A 69 -0.45 -8.01 14.93
CA ASP A 69 -1.40 -7.50 15.92
C ASP A 69 -2.66 -8.38 16.04
N ILE A 70 -3.09 -9.03 14.95
CA ILE A 70 -4.15 -10.05 14.97
C ILE A 70 -3.67 -11.30 15.73
N GLU A 71 -2.48 -11.82 15.41
CA GLU A 71 -1.90 -13.02 16.04
C GLU A 71 -1.53 -12.81 17.52
N SER A 72 -1.12 -11.59 17.89
CA SER A 72 -0.85 -11.20 19.28
C SER A 72 -2.11 -11.04 20.14
N GLY A 73 -3.31 -11.29 19.58
CA GLY A 73 -4.58 -11.18 20.30
C GLY A 73 -5.02 -9.74 20.60
N ARG A 74 -4.35 -8.72 20.05
CA ARG A 74 -4.71 -7.30 20.26
C ARG A 74 -6.02 -6.89 19.58
N PHE A 75 -6.43 -7.61 18.54
CA PHE A 75 -7.75 -7.43 17.91
C PHE A 75 -8.83 -8.36 18.47
N PHE A 76 -8.46 -9.44 19.18
CA PHE A 76 -9.44 -10.43 19.69
C PHE A 76 -10.11 -9.99 21.00
N ASN A 77 -9.52 -9.05 21.76
CA ASN A 77 -10.07 -8.55 23.01
C ASN A 77 -10.89 -7.26 22.84
N LYS A 78 -11.86 -7.28 21.92
CA LYS A 78 -12.89 -6.23 21.88
C LYS A 78 -14.28 -6.78 21.62
N TYR A 79 -14.69 -7.77 22.41
CA TYR A 79 -16.10 -8.09 22.68
C TYR A 79 -16.22 -8.60 24.12
#